data_AF-A0A935LFU4-F1
#
_entry.id   AF-A0A935LFU4-F1
#
_cell.length_a   1.000
_cell.length_b   1.000
_cell.length_c   1.000
_cell.angle_alpha   90.00
_cell.angle_beta   90.00
_cell.angle_gamma   90.00
#
_symmetry.space_group_name_H-M   'P 1'
#
loop_
_entity.id
_entity.type
_entity.pdbx_description
1 polymer ?
#
loop_
_entity_poly.entity_id
_entity_poly.type
_entity_poly.pdbx_seq_one_letter_code
_entity_poly.pdbx_strand_id
1 'polypeptide(L)'
;MGLQGLSIGALAEATQMSKSGVFAHFGSREELQISVIREYHDRFEQEVFHTAMNEPRGLPRLRALFANWMRRTSAEIDSGCLYISGAVEFDDRPGPVRDALVASVQTWFAAFLRAVQIAKECQHLRSDVDERQMSFEIHGLILALHYEARFLRNPDSVERAHQGFESILARNGAKP
;
A
#
# COMPACT_ATOMS: atom_id res chain seq x y z
N MET A 1 -9.13 9.83 -12.34
CA MET A 1 -8.07 9.65 -13.35
C MET A 1 -7.02 8.73 -12.76
N GLY A 2 -6.57 7.73 -13.51
CA GLY A 2 -5.43 6.88 -13.13
C GLY A 2 -4.08 7.57 -13.37
N LEU A 3 -2.99 6.96 -12.91
CA LEU A 3 -1.64 7.52 -13.07
C LEU A 3 -1.27 7.62 -14.55
N GLN A 4 -1.69 6.66 -15.38
CA GLN A 4 -1.54 6.75 -16.83
C GLN A 4 -2.22 8.00 -17.39
N GLY A 5 -3.40 8.38 -16.90
CA GLY A 5 -4.13 9.55 -17.39
C GLY A 5 -3.47 10.89 -17.04
N LEU A 6 -2.51 10.89 -16.11
CA LEU A 6 -1.83 12.11 -15.67
C LEU A 6 -0.96 12.70 -16.78
N SER A 7 -1.11 14.00 -17.01
CA SER A 7 -0.34 14.76 -17.98
C SER A 7 -0.12 16.18 -17.51
N ILE A 8 0.90 16.85 -18.05
CA ILE A 8 1.19 18.28 -17.79
C ILE A 8 -0.03 19.15 -18.08
N GLY A 9 -0.74 18.87 -19.19
CA GLY A 9 -1.95 19.62 -19.56
C GLY A 9 -3.09 19.46 -18.56
N ALA A 10 -3.40 18.21 -18.19
CA ALA A 10 -4.46 17.92 -17.22
C ALA A 10 -4.15 18.54 -15.85
N LEU A 11 -2.88 18.52 -15.43
CA LEU A 11 -2.48 19.16 -14.18
C LEU A 11 -2.58 20.69 -14.26
N ALA A 12 -2.11 21.29 -15.36
CA ALA A 12 -2.20 22.73 -15.59
C ALA A 12 -3.65 23.25 -15.55
N GLU A 13 -4.57 22.52 -16.17
CA GLU A 13 -6.01 22.83 -16.12
C GLU A 13 -6.56 22.74 -14.68
N ALA A 14 -6.22 21.68 -13.95
CA ALA A 14 -6.66 21.47 -12.58
C ALA A 14 -6.10 22.51 -11.60
N THR A 15 -4.87 23.00 -11.81
CA THR A 15 -4.21 23.97 -10.92
C THR A 15 -4.33 25.41 -11.39
N GLN A 16 -5.03 25.67 -12.51
CA GLN A 16 -5.12 26.99 -13.15
C GLN A 16 -3.73 27.61 -13.44
N MET A 17 -2.75 26.76 -13.76
CA MET A 17 -1.41 27.16 -14.17
C MET A 17 -1.28 27.09 -15.70
N SER A 18 -0.30 27.79 -16.27
CA SER A 18 0.07 27.55 -17.67
C SER A 18 0.77 26.19 -17.81
N LYS A 19 0.63 25.57 -18.98
CA LYS A 19 1.36 24.31 -19.30
C LYS A 19 2.88 24.50 -19.17
N SER A 20 3.41 25.65 -19.57
CA SER A 20 4.83 25.99 -19.42
C SER A 20 5.24 26.14 -17.96
N GLY A 21 4.37 26.69 -17.10
CA GLY A 21 4.60 26.78 -15.66
C GLY A 21 4.70 25.41 -15.02
N VAL A 22 3.75 24.51 -15.29
CA VAL A 22 3.81 23.12 -14.80
C VAL A 22 5.03 22.38 -15.36
N PHE A 23 5.32 22.56 -16.65
CA PHE A 23 6.50 21.96 -17.28
C PHE A 23 7.80 22.42 -16.62
N ALA A 24 7.91 23.67 -16.16
CA ALA A 24 9.10 24.16 -15.46
C ALA A 24 9.39 23.43 -14.14
N HIS A 25 8.36 22.84 -13.49
CA HIS A 25 8.53 22.07 -12.26
C HIS A 25 8.92 20.60 -12.52
N PHE A 26 8.30 19.97 -13.52
CA PHE A 26 8.43 18.53 -13.71
C PHE A 26 9.28 18.14 -14.92
N GLY A 27 9.42 19.00 -15.92
CA GLY A 27 10.21 18.77 -17.14
C GLY A 27 9.65 17.71 -18.11
N SER A 28 8.92 16.70 -17.63
CA SER A 28 8.28 15.69 -18.47
C SER A 28 7.04 15.11 -17.81
N ARG A 29 6.23 14.40 -18.61
CA ARG A 29 5.10 13.62 -18.08
C ARG A 29 5.56 12.48 -17.19
N GLU A 30 6.64 11.80 -17.57
CA GLU A 30 7.19 10.68 -16.81
C GLU A 30 7.69 11.14 -15.44
N GLU A 31 8.43 12.25 -15.38
CA GLU A 31 8.92 12.79 -14.10
C GLU A 31 7.78 13.32 -13.23
N LEU A 32 6.71 13.88 -13.84
CA LEU A 32 5.49 14.19 -13.10
C LEU A 32 4.86 12.92 -12.47
N GLN A 33 4.74 11.83 -13.24
CA GLN A 33 4.19 10.57 -12.72
C GLN A 33 5.07 9.99 -11.61
N ILE A 34 6.39 10.00 -11.78
CA ILE A 34 7.36 9.56 -10.76
C ILE A 34 7.27 10.42 -9.50
N SER A 35 7.14 11.75 -9.65
CA SER A 35 6.97 12.67 -8.52
C SER A 35 5.69 12.37 -7.74
N VAL A 36 4.59 12.04 -8.43
CA VAL A 36 3.34 11.60 -7.78
C VAL A 36 3.52 10.27 -7.05
N ILE A 37 4.26 9.32 -7.61
CA ILE A 37 4.56 8.04 -6.93
C ILE A 37 5.36 8.28 -5.65
N ARG A 38 6.39 9.13 -5.70
CA ARG A 38 7.22 9.48 -4.54
C ARG A 38 6.37 10.16 -3.45
N GLU A 39 5.60 11.18 -3.81
CA GLU A 39 4.72 11.88 -2.87
C GLU A 39 3.67 10.93 -2.26
N TYR A 40 3.11 10.01 -3.07
CA TYR A 40 2.19 8.99 -2.56
C TYR A 40 2.90 8.07 -1.56
N HIS A 41 4.12 7.64 -1.87
CA HIS A 41 4.92 6.78 -0.99
C HIS A 41 5.21 7.46 0.34
N ASP A 42 5.65 8.72 0.34
CA ASP A 42 5.99 9.47 1.54
C ASP A 42 4.76 9.64 2.45
N ARG A 43 3.59 9.95 1.88
CA ARG A 43 2.33 10.02 2.64
C ARG A 43 1.91 8.67 3.19
N PHE A 44 2.00 7.63 2.37
CA PHE A 44 1.66 6.27 2.78
C PHE A 44 2.56 5.81 3.95
N GLU A 45 3.86 6.09 3.88
CA GLU A 45 4.80 5.77 4.96
C GLU A 45 4.44 6.51 6.26
N GLN A 46 4.16 7.81 6.19
CA GLN A 46 3.77 8.60 7.37
C GLN A 46 2.49 8.08 8.03
N GLU A 47 1.45 7.85 7.25
CA GLU A 47 0.14 7.46 7.77
C GLU A 47 0.09 6.00 8.21
N VAL A 48 0.78 5.10 7.49
CA VAL A 48 0.68 3.66 7.74
C VAL A 48 1.83 3.17 8.61
N PHE A 49 3.07 3.43 8.19
CA PHE A 49 4.27 2.91 8.85
C PHE A 49 4.60 3.65 10.13
N HIS A 50 4.87 4.96 10.04
CA HIS A 50 5.32 5.76 11.17
C HIS A 50 4.29 5.76 12.30
N THR A 51 3.00 5.81 11.97
CA THR A 51 1.92 5.71 12.94
C THR A 51 1.95 4.37 13.69
N ALA A 52 2.20 3.25 13.00
CA ALA A 52 2.31 1.94 13.64
C ALA A 52 3.58 1.79 14.51
N MET A 53 4.63 2.59 14.27
CA MET A 53 5.84 2.53 15.09
C MET A 53 5.63 3.01 16.53
N ASN A 54 4.56 3.76 16.80
CA ASN A 54 4.15 4.15 18.15
C ASN A 54 3.64 2.96 18.98
N GLU A 55 3.28 1.85 18.32
CA GLU A 55 2.83 0.65 19.01
C GLU A 55 4.00 -0.21 19.51
N PRO A 56 3.79 -0.98 20.59
CA PRO A 56 4.76 -1.94 21.09
C PRO A 56 5.26 -2.88 19.99
N ARG A 57 6.55 -3.24 20.08
CA ARG A 57 7.19 -4.15 19.13
C ARG A 57 6.44 -5.50 19.08
N GLY A 58 6.41 -6.08 17.88
CA GLY A 58 5.84 -7.39 17.63
C GLY A 58 4.40 -7.32 17.11
N LEU A 59 3.52 -8.17 17.65
CA LEU A 59 2.16 -8.32 17.12
C LEU A 59 1.31 -7.04 17.21
N PRO A 60 1.38 -6.21 18.28
CA PRO A 60 0.62 -4.96 18.34
C PRO A 60 0.91 -4.03 17.15
N ARG A 61 2.19 -3.85 16.82
CA ARG A 61 2.63 -3.08 15.64
C ARG A 61 2.20 -3.69 14.31
N LEU A 62 2.27 -5.02 14.16
CA LEU A 62 1.79 -5.69 12.95
C LEU A 62 0.28 -5.47 12.74
N ARG A 63 -0.51 -5.56 13.82
CA ARG A 63 -1.95 -5.26 13.81
C ARG A 63 -2.21 -3.82 13.39
N ALA A 64 -1.44 -2.86 13.90
CA ALA A 64 -1.57 -1.46 13.53
C ALA A 64 -1.19 -1.19 12.07
N LEU A 65 -0.12 -1.81 11.55
CA LEU A 65 0.24 -1.70 10.12
C LEU A 65 -0.90 -2.18 9.22
N PHE A 66 -1.48 -3.34 9.54
CA PHE A 66 -2.62 -3.88 8.79
C PHE A 66 -3.86 -2.97 8.88
N ALA A 67 -4.21 -2.52 10.08
CA ALA A 67 -5.34 -1.62 10.31
C ALA A 67 -5.19 -0.26 9.58
N ASN A 68 -3.99 0.33 9.63
CA ASN A 68 -3.71 1.59 8.96
C ASN A 68 -3.79 1.43 7.44
N TRP A 69 -3.29 0.31 6.90
CA TRP A 69 -3.40 0.06 5.46
C TRP A 69 -4.85 -0.11 5.04
N MET A 70 -5.63 -0.92 5.75
CA MET A 70 -7.07 -1.06 5.45
C MET A 70 -7.80 0.28 5.48
N ARG A 71 -7.51 1.12 6.47
CA ARG A 71 -8.07 2.47 6.55
C ARG A 71 -7.70 3.31 5.35
N ARG A 72 -6.43 3.28 4.93
CA ARG A 72 -5.94 4.03 3.76
C ARG A 72 -6.60 3.53 2.48
N THR A 73 -6.60 2.22 2.25
CA THR A 73 -7.27 1.60 1.09
C THR A 73 -8.76 1.93 1.06
N SER A 74 -9.42 1.97 2.23
CA SER A 74 -10.83 2.35 2.34
C SER A 74 -11.07 3.84 2.05
N ALA A 75 -10.21 4.73 2.56
CA ALA A 75 -10.29 6.17 2.28
C ALA A 75 -10.02 6.48 0.80
N GLU A 76 -9.23 5.63 0.13
CA GLU A 76 -8.93 5.73 -1.30
C GLU A 76 -9.84 4.87 -2.18
N ILE A 77 -11.01 4.42 -1.70
CA ILE A 77 -11.92 3.59 -2.50
C ILE A 77 -12.30 4.29 -3.81
N ASP A 78 -12.52 5.61 -3.79
CA ASP A 78 -12.95 6.37 -4.98
C ASP A 78 -11.77 6.77 -5.88
N SER A 79 -10.61 7.11 -5.32
CA SER A 79 -9.41 7.49 -6.08
C SER A 79 -8.61 6.28 -6.58
N GLY A 80 -8.55 5.24 -5.77
CA GLY A 80 -7.83 3.99 -5.98
C GLY A 80 -6.45 4.05 -5.35
N CYS A 81 -6.09 3.02 -4.57
CA CYS A 81 -4.74 2.87 -4.05
C CYS A 81 -3.72 2.81 -5.21
N LEU A 82 -2.73 3.71 -5.20
CA LEU A 82 -1.74 3.82 -6.28
C LEU A 82 -0.88 2.57 -6.41
N TYR A 83 -0.56 1.92 -5.30
CA TYR A 83 0.19 0.66 -5.32
C TYR A 83 -0.56 -0.49 -5.99
N ILE A 84 -1.89 -0.52 -5.89
CA ILE A 84 -2.70 -1.60 -6.45
C ILE A 84 -3.13 -1.24 -7.87
N SER A 85 -3.76 -0.08 -8.04
CA SER A 85 -4.26 0.35 -9.35
C SER A 85 -3.11 0.70 -10.30
N GLY A 86 -2.05 1.34 -9.80
CA GLY A 86 -0.86 1.65 -10.58
C GLY A 86 -0.09 0.41 -10.99
N ALA A 87 -0.03 -0.63 -10.15
CA ALA A 87 0.57 -1.91 -10.54
C ALA A 87 -0.16 -2.54 -11.73
N VAL A 88 -1.50 -2.48 -11.75
CA VAL A 88 -2.31 -2.98 -12.89
C VAL A 88 -2.16 -2.08 -14.12
N GLU A 89 -2.03 -0.75 -13.96
CA GLU A 89 -1.87 0.16 -15.10
C GLU A 89 -0.49 0.02 -15.80
N PHE A 90 0.53 -0.43 -15.09
CA PHE A 90 1.93 -0.44 -15.54
C PHE A 90 2.59 -1.83 -15.55
N ASP A 91 1.86 -2.92 -15.34
CA ASP A 91 2.40 -4.29 -15.28
C ASP A 91 3.22 -4.66 -16.54
N ASP A 92 2.63 -4.43 -17.72
CA ASP A 92 3.18 -4.73 -19.04
C ASP A 92 3.84 -3.52 -19.73
N ARG A 93 4.23 -2.51 -18.95
CA ARG A 93 4.78 -1.25 -19.47
C ARG A 93 6.17 -0.97 -18.90
N PRO A 94 7.23 -1.58 -19.46
CA PRO A 94 8.58 -1.33 -18.99
C PRO A 94 8.93 0.15 -19.12
N GLY A 95 9.60 0.69 -18.10
CA GLY A 95 10.07 2.07 -18.09
C GLY A 95 10.17 2.68 -16.69
N PRO A 96 10.70 3.92 -16.59
CA PRO A 96 11.04 4.54 -15.32
C PRO A 96 9.88 4.67 -14.33
N VAL A 97 8.66 4.91 -14.83
CA VAL A 97 7.45 5.02 -14.00
C VAL A 97 7.10 3.68 -13.34
N ARG A 98 7.19 2.58 -14.10
CA ARG A 98 6.98 1.22 -13.57
C ARG A 98 8.06 0.88 -12.55
N ASP A 99 9.31 1.22 -12.83
CA ASP A 99 10.42 0.93 -11.93
C ASP A 99 10.27 1.67 -10.60
N ALA A 100 9.81 2.93 -10.63
CA ALA A 100 9.46 3.68 -9.43
C ALA A 100 8.32 3.03 -8.62
N LEU A 101 7.25 2.59 -9.28
CA LEU A 101 6.15 1.86 -8.61
C LEU A 101 6.63 0.56 -7.97
N VAL A 102 7.40 -0.25 -8.71
CA VAL A 102 7.96 -1.52 -8.21
C VAL A 102 8.83 -1.26 -6.99
N ALA A 103 9.71 -0.25 -7.03
CA ALA A 103 10.56 0.10 -5.90
C ALA A 103 9.73 0.49 -4.66
N SER A 104 8.73 1.36 -4.79
CA SER A 104 7.88 1.78 -3.67
C SER A 104 7.10 0.61 -3.06
N VAL A 105 6.55 -0.28 -3.90
CA VAL A 105 5.83 -1.48 -3.45
C VAL A 105 6.77 -2.46 -2.74
N GLN A 106 7.99 -2.67 -3.27
CA GLN A 106 8.99 -3.54 -2.65
C GLN A 106 9.46 -3.04 -1.29
N THR A 107 9.70 -1.73 -1.15
CA THR A 107 10.05 -1.11 0.13
C THR A 107 8.99 -1.42 1.18
N TRP A 108 7.72 -1.28 0.81
CA TRP A 108 6.61 -1.55 1.71
C TRP A 108 6.50 -3.03 2.08
N PHE A 109 6.66 -3.94 1.12
CA PHE A 109 6.69 -5.38 1.42
C PHE A 109 7.83 -5.78 2.33
N ALA A 110 9.00 -5.19 2.15
CA ALA A 110 10.15 -5.43 3.03
C ALA A 110 9.84 -4.97 4.46
N ALA A 111 9.21 -3.80 4.63
CA ALA A 111 8.78 -3.29 5.93
C ALA A 111 7.75 -4.22 6.60
N PHE A 112 6.78 -4.72 5.83
CA PHE A 112 5.75 -5.63 6.34
C PHE A 112 6.33 -6.98 6.76
N LEU A 113 7.18 -7.58 5.92
CA LEU A 113 7.91 -8.80 6.26
C LEU A 113 8.74 -8.62 7.53
N ARG A 114 9.40 -7.47 7.68
CA ARG A 114 10.18 -7.17 8.88
C ARG A 114 9.29 -7.09 10.13
N ALA A 115 8.08 -6.55 10.02
CA ALA A 115 7.13 -6.53 11.14
C ALA A 115 6.70 -7.93 11.58
N VAL A 116 6.47 -8.85 10.63
CA VAL A 116 6.18 -10.27 10.92
C VAL A 116 7.37 -10.94 11.61
N GLN A 117 8.60 -10.72 11.10
CA GLN A 117 9.82 -11.24 11.74
C GLN A 117 9.98 -10.73 13.18
N ILE A 118 9.74 -9.44 13.42
CA ILE A 118 9.81 -8.87 14.77
C ILE A 118 8.72 -9.48 15.67
N ALA A 119 7.52 -9.74 15.16
CA ALA A 119 6.47 -10.42 15.95
C ALA A 119 6.88 -11.84 16.36
N LYS A 120 7.63 -12.54 15.52
CA LYS A 120 8.23 -13.84 15.83
C LYS A 120 9.40 -13.73 16.81
N GLU A 121 10.29 -12.76 16.63
CA GLU A 121 11.39 -12.46 17.57
C GLU A 121 10.86 -12.17 18.99
N CYS A 122 9.72 -11.46 19.09
CA CYS A 122 9.02 -11.19 20.34
C CYS A 122 8.21 -12.39 20.89
N GLN A 123 8.31 -13.58 20.27
CA GLN A 123 7.59 -14.79 20.66
C GLN A 123 6.05 -14.65 20.67
N HIS A 124 5.50 -13.68 19.94
CA HIS A 124 4.05 -13.56 19.74
C HIS A 124 3.53 -14.52 18.65
N LEU A 125 4.43 -14.96 17.78
CA LEU A 125 4.19 -15.98 16.75
C LEU A 125 4.97 -17.24 17.09
N ARG A 126 4.55 -18.40 16.56
CA ARG A 126 5.33 -19.63 16.73
C ARG A 126 6.69 -19.53 16.05
N SER A 127 7.66 -20.28 16.59
CA SER A 127 9.01 -20.36 16.05
C SER A 127 9.10 -21.00 14.66
N ASP A 128 8.10 -21.79 14.26
CA ASP A 128 8.02 -22.48 12.97
C ASP A 128 7.23 -21.72 11.90
N VAL A 129 6.74 -20.50 12.19
CA VAL A 129 6.03 -19.68 11.19
C VAL A 129 6.95 -19.36 10.02
N ASP A 130 6.46 -19.60 8.81
CA ASP A 130 7.02 -19.04 7.58
C ASP A 130 6.56 -17.59 7.45
N GLU A 131 7.49 -16.66 7.70
CA GLU A 131 7.21 -15.23 7.71
C GLU A 131 6.85 -14.72 6.31
N ARG A 132 7.38 -15.33 5.25
CA ARG A 132 7.09 -14.95 3.86
C ARG A 132 5.68 -15.36 3.47
N GLN A 133 5.29 -16.59 3.80
CA GLN A 133 3.93 -17.08 3.56
C GLN A 133 2.90 -16.24 4.32
N MET A 134 3.14 -15.96 5.61
CA MET A 134 2.26 -15.11 6.40
C MET A 134 2.15 -13.69 5.83
N SER A 135 3.26 -13.09 5.40
CA SER A 135 3.24 -11.76 4.76
C SER A 135 2.46 -11.76 3.44
N PHE A 136 2.61 -12.83 2.62
CA PHE A 136 1.88 -13.00 1.37
C PHE A 136 0.36 -13.06 1.61
N GLU A 137 -0.08 -13.87 2.58
CA GLU A 137 -1.50 -14.02 2.91
C GLU A 137 -2.11 -12.70 3.39
N ILE A 138 -1.40 -11.97 4.25
CA ILE A 138 -1.89 -10.67 4.74
C ILE A 138 -1.99 -9.66 3.59
N HIS A 139 -1.03 -9.65 2.66
CA HIS A 139 -1.15 -8.81 1.47
C HIS A 139 -2.32 -9.22 0.58
N GLY A 140 -2.57 -10.53 0.43
CA GLY A 140 -3.72 -11.06 -0.31
C GLY A 140 -5.04 -10.51 0.21
N LEU A 141 -5.20 -10.36 1.53
CA LEU A 141 -6.39 -9.74 2.14
C LEU A 141 -6.55 -8.28 1.73
N ILE A 142 -5.46 -7.51 1.65
CA ILE A 142 -5.50 -6.10 1.22
C ILE A 142 -5.89 -5.98 -0.26
N LEU A 143 -5.37 -6.86 -1.12
CA LEU A 143 -5.74 -6.90 -2.53
C LEU A 143 -7.22 -7.26 -2.71
N ALA A 144 -7.70 -8.27 -1.98
CA ALA A 144 -9.11 -8.67 -1.99
C ALA A 144 -10.02 -7.54 -1.48
N LEU A 145 -9.65 -6.89 -0.38
CA LEU A 145 -10.36 -5.71 0.14
C LEU A 145 -10.45 -4.61 -0.91
N HIS A 146 -9.34 -4.24 -1.54
CA HIS A 146 -9.34 -3.19 -2.59
C HIS A 146 -10.28 -3.57 -3.74
N TYR A 147 -10.21 -4.81 -4.22
CA TYR A 147 -11.07 -5.29 -5.29
C TYR A 147 -12.55 -5.27 -4.87
N GLU A 148 -12.90 -5.86 -3.73
CA GLU A 148 -14.29 -5.94 -3.28
C GLU A 148 -14.88 -4.55 -2.95
N ALA A 149 -14.12 -3.70 -2.27
CA ALA A 149 -14.60 -2.38 -1.87
C ALA A 149 -14.74 -1.43 -3.07
N ARG A 150 -13.77 -1.42 -4.00
CA ARG A 150 -13.77 -0.49 -5.14
C ARG A 150 -14.56 -1.00 -6.33
N PHE A 151 -14.32 -2.24 -6.75
CA PHE A 151 -14.93 -2.79 -7.97
C PHE A 151 -16.32 -3.34 -7.68
N LEU A 152 -16.44 -4.22 -6.68
CA LEU A 152 -17.73 -4.84 -6.35
C LEU A 152 -18.63 -3.97 -5.45
N ARG A 153 -18.07 -2.94 -4.82
CA ARG A 153 -18.76 -2.06 -3.86
C ARG A 153 -19.39 -2.85 -2.70
N ASN A 154 -18.72 -3.90 -2.25
CA ASN A 154 -19.20 -4.73 -1.15
C ASN A 154 -18.99 -4.01 0.20
N PRO A 155 -20.06 -3.65 0.93
CA PRO A 155 -19.94 -2.97 2.22
C PRO A 155 -19.29 -3.84 3.31
N ASP A 156 -19.33 -5.17 3.16
CA ASP A 156 -18.82 -6.12 4.18
C ASP A 156 -17.33 -6.44 4.01
N SER A 157 -16.70 -5.92 2.95
CA SER A 157 -15.33 -6.27 2.56
C SER A 157 -14.29 -5.98 3.65
N VAL A 158 -14.45 -4.88 4.39
CA VAL A 158 -13.57 -4.50 5.52
C VAL A 158 -13.66 -5.52 6.64
N GLU A 159 -14.87 -5.92 7.03
CA GLU A 159 -15.08 -6.90 8.09
C GLU A 159 -14.48 -8.27 7.71
N ARG A 160 -14.68 -8.69 6.45
CA ARG A 160 -14.08 -9.93 5.93
C ARG A 160 -12.56 -9.90 5.96
N ALA A 161 -11.94 -8.78 5.61
CA ALA A 161 -10.49 -8.61 5.68
C ALA A 161 -9.98 -8.73 7.13
N HIS A 162 -10.68 -8.12 8.09
CA HIS A 162 -10.37 -8.26 9.52
C HIS A 162 -10.48 -9.70 10.01
N GLN A 163 -11.58 -10.39 9.70
CA GLN A 163 -11.78 -11.80 10.08
C GLN A 163 -10.71 -12.72 9.46
N GLY A 164 -10.35 -12.47 8.20
CA GLY A 164 -9.26 -13.17 7.53
C GLY A 164 -7.91 -12.97 8.24
N PHE A 165 -7.62 -11.73 8.65
CA PHE A 165 -6.40 -11.40 9.37
C PHE A 165 -6.34 -12.06 10.75
N GLU A 166 -7.42 -12.01 11.53
CA GLU A 166 -7.50 -12.73 12.81
C GLU A 166 -7.31 -14.24 12.63
N SER A 167 -7.84 -14.82 11.55
CA SER A 167 -7.66 -16.25 11.25
C SER A 167 -6.20 -16.59 10.95
N ILE A 168 -5.49 -15.74 10.21
CA ILE A 168 -4.04 -15.87 9.98
C ILE A 168 -3.29 -15.78 11.32
N LEU A 169 -3.65 -14.83 12.18
CA LEU A 169 -3.00 -14.66 13.49
C LEU A 169 -3.27 -15.84 14.41
N ALA A 170 -4.50 -16.33 14.51
CA ALA A 170 -4.85 -17.49 15.32
C ALA A 170 -4.10 -18.74 14.84
N ARG A 171 -3.98 -18.94 13.52
CA ARG A 171 -3.22 -20.04 12.95
C ARG A 171 -1.72 -19.93 13.20
N ASN A 172 -1.14 -18.74 13.41
CA ASN A 172 0.31 -18.53 13.53
C ASN A 172 0.79 -18.09 14.92
N GLY A 173 -0.14 -17.75 15.83
CA GLY A 173 0.15 -17.27 17.17
C GLY A 173 0.88 -18.30 18.02
N ALA A 174 1.73 -17.81 18.93
CA ALA A 174 2.37 -18.65 19.92
C ALA A 174 1.31 -19.40 20.75
N LYS A 175 1.56 -20.68 21.01
CA LYS A 175 0.71 -21.45 21.94
C LYS A 175 0.99 -20.95 23.36
N PRO A 176 -0.05 -20.82 24.21
CA PRO A 176 0.14 -20.50 25.63
C PRO A 176 0.97 -21.55 26.36
#